data_AF-X0VMJ0-F1
#
_entry.id   AF-X0VMJ0-F1
#
_cell.length_a   1.000
_cell.length_b   1.000
_cell.length_c   1.000
_cell.angle_alpha   90.00
_cell.angle_beta   90.00
_cell.angle_gamma   90.00
#
_symmetry.space_group_name_H-M   'P 1'
#
loop_
_entity.id
_entity.type
_entity.pdbx_description
1 polymer ?
#
loop_
_entity_poly.entity_id
_entity_poly.type
_entity_poly.pdbx_seq_one_letter_code
_entity_poly.pdbx_strand_id
1 'polypeptide(L)'
;GWGSPGYMFRAKAMLRENGGRMDQVEPRLSKTAAKSDHWIAINPGTEGALAFGLVHVIIKNKLYNQNFVDGHTTGLSARYQKIIGGFPPEIVSKMTGISTGTIVALAKDFARARKPLAICGQGQGHQPGSLQEFLAVHTLNALVGNINQPGGVRAVPEPDYIDWPELEMDGVASEGMQQPRLDGAGSYRYPNARYLLHRLPQVVNASDVSPVEVLFVAGANPGYSLPDTESVKKAFEKIPFVVSFSSYMDETTELA
;
A
#
# COMPACT_ATOMS: atom_id res chain seq x y z
N GLY A 1 -4.39 -12.58 -6.03
CA GLY A 1 -3.40 -13.58 -6.48
C GLY A 1 -2.05 -12.93 -6.77
N TRP A 2 -0.99 -13.51 -6.22
CA TRP A 2 0.37 -12.97 -6.20
C TRP A 2 1.24 -13.55 -7.31
N GLY A 3 2.07 -12.73 -7.94
CA GLY A 3 3.11 -13.15 -8.90
C GLY A 3 2.63 -14.02 -10.07
N SER A 4 3.59 -14.69 -10.73
CA SER A 4 3.27 -15.69 -11.76
C SER A 4 2.90 -17.02 -11.11
N PRO A 5 2.06 -17.86 -11.77
CA PRO A 5 1.67 -19.16 -11.22
C PRO A 5 2.87 -20.06 -10.88
N GLY A 6 3.86 -20.12 -11.78
CA GLY A 6 5.06 -20.94 -11.58
C GLY A 6 5.90 -20.50 -10.38
N TYR A 7 6.03 -19.18 -10.17
CA TYR A 7 6.71 -18.65 -8.99
C TYR A 7 5.98 -19.04 -7.70
N MET A 8 4.66 -18.84 -7.65
CA MET A 8 3.88 -19.16 -6.45
C MET A 8 3.84 -20.66 -6.15
N PHE A 9 3.86 -21.53 -7.17
CA PHE A 9 3.96 -22.96 -6.95
C PHE A 9 5.27 -23.35 -6.27
N ARG A 10 6.40 -22.81 -6.75
CA ARG A 10 7.71 -23.03 -6.13
C ARG A 10 7.77 -22.46 -4.71
N ALA A 11 7.33 -21.22 -4.52
CA ALA A 11 7.32 -20.58 -3.21
C ALA A 11 6.46 -21.35 -2.19
N LYS A 12 5.27 -21.83 -2.59
CA LYS A 12 4.41 -22.61 -1.72
C LYS A 12 4.96 -24.00 -1.42
N ALA A 13 5.58 -24.66 -2.40
CA ALA A 13 6.25 -25.95 -2.18
C ALA A 13 7.39 -25.82 -1.16
N MET A 14 8.27 -24.84 -1.35
CA MET A 14 9.36 -24.54 -0.41
C MET A 14 8.83 -24.19 0.99
N LEU A 15 7.75 -23.41 1.07
CA LEU A 15 7.12 -23.09 2.35
C LEU A 15 6.62 -24.36 3.05
N ARG A 16 5.97 -25.28 2.32
CA ARG A 16 5.48 -26.55 2.87
C ARG A 16 6.59 -27.49 3.31
N GLU A 17 7.66 -27.63 2.53
CA GLU A 17 8.85 -28.43 2.89
C GLU A 17 9.48 -27.96 4.21
N ASN A 18 9.39 -26.66 4.49
CA ASN A 18 9.88 -26.05 5.73
C ASN A 18 8.83 -26.02 6.87
N GLY A 19 7.70 -26.75 6.71
CA GLY A 19 6.63 -26.82 7.70
C GLY A 19 5.77 -25.55 7.83
N GLY A 20 5.82 -24.67 6.84
CA GLY A 20 5.08 -23.41 6.82
C GLY A 20 3.66 -23.55 6.28
N ARG A 21 2.77 -22.71 6.81
CA ARG A 21 1.36 -22.58 6.40
C ARG A 21 1.15 -21.27 5.65
N MET A 22 0.23 -21.26 4.68
CA MET A 22 -0.20 -20.08 3.96
C MET A 22 -1.72 -19.95 4.05
N ASP A 23 -2.18 -18.85 4.65
CA ASP A 23 -3.58 -18.47 4.70
C ASP A 23 -3.76 -17.28 3.74
N GLN A 24 -4.62 -17.42 2.73
CA GLN A 24 -4.85 -16.40 1.71
C GLN A 24 -6.21 -15.74 1.93
N VAL A 25 -6.19 -14.45 2.27
CA VAL A 25 -7.37 -13.61 2.41
C VAL A 25 -7.60 -12.86 1.09
N GLU A 26 -8.71 -13.10 0.41
CA GLU A 26 -9.16 -12.34 -0.77
C GLU A 26 -10.61 -12.72 -1.12
N PRO A 27 -11.37 -11.83 -1.77
CA PRO A 27 -12.79 -12.08 -2.08
C PRO A 27 -13.02 -13.17 -3.13
N ARG A 28 -12.03 -13.42 -4.00
CA ARG A 28 -12.12 -14.39 -5.09
C ARG A 28 -11.15 -15.54 -4.89
N LEU A 29 -11.52 -16.75 -5.26
CA LEU A 29 -10.60 -17.89 -5.29
C LEU A 29 -9.58 -17.72 -6.43
N SER A 30 -8.49 -16.98 -6.18
CA SER A 30 -7.42 -16.82 -7.17
C SER A 30 -6.54 -18.07 -7.24
N LYS A 31 -5.61 -18.10 -8.22
CA LYS A 31 -4.59 -19.16 -8.31
C LYS A 31 -3.76 -19.29 -7.03
N THR A 32 -3.57 -18.19 -6.30
CA THR A 32 -2.88 -18.22 -5.00
C THR A 32 -3.76 -18.83 -3.92
N ALA A 33 -5.02 -18.41 -3.81
CA ALA A 33 -5.97 -18.99 -2.85
C ALA A 33 -6.23 -20.49 -3.11
N ALA A 34 -6.25 -20.92 -4.37
CA ALA A 34 -6.37 -22.33 -4.71
C ALA A 34 -5.15 -23.19 -4.29
N LYS A 35 -4.05 -22.56 -3.86
CA LYS A 35 -2.82 -23.23 -3.42
C LYS A 35 -2.43 -22.92 -1.97
N SER A 36 -3.07 -21.95 -1.35
CA SER A 36 -2.97 -21.75 0.10
C SER A 36 -3.56 -22.93 0.84
N ASP A 37 -3.17 -23.12 2.11
CA ASP A 37 -3.78 -24.14 2.94
C ASP A 37 -5.23 -23.75 3.31
N HIS A 38 -5.49 -22.45 3.47
CA HIS A 38 -6.84 -21.93 3.64
C HIS A 38 -7.07 -20.70 2.76
N TRP A 39 -8.19 -20.71 2.05
CA TRP A 39 -8.76 -19.51 1.44
C TRP A 39 -9.80 -18.91 2.39
N ILE A 40 -9.60 -17.65 2.76
CA ILE A 40 -10.51 -16.90 3.62
C ILE A 40 -11.23 -15.88 2.73
N ALA A 41 -12.45 -16.22 2.35
CA ALA A 41 -13.31 -15.38 1.53
C ALA A 41 -13.79 -14.17 2.34
N ILE A 42 -13.22 -13.02 2.03
CA ILE A 42 -13.53 -11.74 2.69
C ILE A 42 -14.44 -10.88 1.80
N ASN A 43 -15.26 -10.03 2.40
CA ASN A 43 -15.96 -8.98 1.66
C ASN A 43 -14.93 -8.04 0.98
N PRO A 44 -15.08 -7.72 -0.32
CA PRO A 44 -14.12 -6.90 -1.05
C PRO A 44 -13.85 -5.54 -0.38
N GLY A 45 -12.57 -5.16 -0.25
CA GLY A 45 -12.17 -3.87 0.29
C GLY A 45 -12.17 -3.77 1.82
N THR A 46 -12.34 -4.90 2.53
CA THR A 46 -12.38 -4.94 3.99
C THR A 46 -11.16 -5.64 4.61
N GLU A 47 -10.14 -5.95 3.82
CA GLU A 47 -8.88 -6.60 4.23
C GLU A 47 -8.14 -5.81 5.31
N GLY A 48 -8.11 -4.47 5.18
CA GLY A 48 -7.53 -3.61 6.20
C GLY A 48 -8.28 -3.67 7.54
N ALA A 49 -9.62 -3.82 7.51
CA ALA A 49 -10.42 -3.98 8.73
C ALA A 49 -10.15 -5.33 9.40
N LEU A 50 -9.99 -6.41 8.61
CA LEU A 50 -9.55 -7.71 9.14
C LEU A 50 -8.18 -7.58 9.83
N ALA A 51 -7.21 -6.98 9.14
CA ALA A 51 -5.86 -6.81 9.69
C ALA A 51 -5.87 -6.01 11.00
N PHE A 52 -6.63 -4.91 11.10
CA PHE A 52 -6.82 -4.20 12.36
C PHE A 52 -7.55 -5.02 13.43
N GLY A 53 -8.48 -5.88 13.04
CA GLY A 53 -9.10 -6.85 13.95
C GLY A 53 -8.10 -7.84 14.54
N LEU A 54 -7.17 -8.32 13.72
CA LEU A 54 -6.09 -9.19 14.21
C LEU A 54 -5.16 -8.43 15.17
N VAL A 55 -4.78 -7.19 14.81
CA VAL A 55 -4.01 -6.28 15.68
C VAL A 55 -4.71 -6.08 17.03
N HIS A 56 -6.02 -5.84 17.02
CA HIS A 56 -6.83 -5.69 18.23
C HIS A 56 -6.71 -6.91 19.15
N VAL A 57 -6.90 -8.11 18.59
CA VAL A 57 -6.83 -9.36 19.36
C VAL A 57 -5.44 -9.59 19.93
N ILE A 58 -4.38 -9.29 19.16
CA ILE A 58 -2.98 -9.44 19.58
C ILE A 58 -2.66 -8.49 20.74
N ILE A 59 -3.04 -7.22 20.63
CA ILE A 59 -2.80 -6.21 21.68
C ILE A 59 -3.60 -6.52 22.94
N LYS A 60 -4.91 -6.78 22.81
CA LYS A 60 -5.81 -7.03 23.94
C LYS A 60 -5.37 -8.23 24.77
N ASN A 61 -4.85 -9.27 24.12
CA ASN A 61 -4.38 -10.49 24.77
C ASN A 61 -2.87 -10.47 25.10
N LYS A 62 -2.17 -9.35 24.87
CA LYS A 62 -0.72 -9.19 25.10
C LYS A 62 0.12 -10.28 24.42
N LEU A 63 -0.22 -10.61 23.17
CA LEU A 63 0.45 -11.64 22.37
C LEU A 63 1.58 -11.07 21.49
N TYR A 64 1.89 -9.79 21.61
CA TYR A 64 2.94 -9.12 20.84
C TYR A 64 4.31 -9.29 21.50
N ASN A 65 5.37 -9.09 20.73
CA ASN A 65 6.75 -9.07 21.20
C ASN A 65 7.02 -7.74 21.94
N GLN A 66 6.94 -7.78 23.27
CA GLN A 66 7.11 -6.60 24.13
C GLN A 66 8.49 -5.94 23.92
N ASN A 67 9.56 -6.72 23.86
CA ASN A 67 10.92 -6.19 23.67
C ASN A 67 11.06 -5.43 22.35
N PHE A 68 10.46 -5.96 21.28
CA PHE A 68 10.48 -5.28 19.98
C PHE A 68 9.66 -4.00 20.01
N VAL A 69 8.46 -4.04 20.60
CA VAL A 69 7.59 -2.87 20.69
C VAL A 69 8.25 -1.75 21.51
N ASP A 70 8.86 -2.08 22.65
CA ASP A 70 9.48 -1.08 23.53
C ASP A 70 10.81 -0.55 22.98
N GLY A 71 11.58 -1.39 22.29
CA GLY A 71 12.91 -1.03 21.79
C GLY A 71 12.95 -0.44 20.38
N HIS A 72 11.96 -0.73 19.54
CA HIS A 72 12.01 -0.43 18.10
C HIS A 72 10.75 0.27 17.56
N THR A 73 9.83 0.70 18.43
CA THR A 73 8.66 1.47 18.02
C THR A 73 8.48 2.68 18.94
N THR A 74 7.61 3.62 18.57
CA THR A 74 7.18 4.71 19.47
C THR A 74 6.17 4.24 20.53
N GLY A 75 6.02 2.92 20.71
CA GLY A 75 5.10 2.28 21.65
C GLY A 75 3.64 2.27 21.21
N LEU A 76 2.82 1.52 21.95
CA LEU A 76 1.37 1.48 21.81
C LEU A 76 0.74 2.72 22.46
N SER A 77 0.93 3.89 21.84
CA SER A 77 0.38 5.15 22.37
C SER A 77 -1.11 5.04 22.72
N ALA A 78 -1.58 5.79 23.71
CA ALA A 78 -3.00 5.80 24.09
C ALA A 78 -3.93 6.13 22.90
N ARG A 79 -3.47 7.01 22.00
CA ARG A 79 -4.18 7.33 20.74
C ARG A 79 -4.30 6.10 19.84
N TYR A 80 -3.21 5.37 19.67
CA TYR A 80 -3.20 4.16 18.85
C TYR A 80 -4.12 3.08 19.43
N GLN A 81 -4.02 2.82 20.74
CA GLN A 81 -4.90 1.87 21.43
C GLN A 81 -6.38 2.25 21.30
N LYS A 82 -6.71 3.56 21.38
CA LYS A 82 -8.08 4.05 21.17
C LYS A 82 -8.58 3.75 19.75
N ILE A 83 -7.75 3.95 18.72
CA ILE A 83 -8.11 3.66 17.32
C ILE A 83 -8.35 2.15 17.15
N ILE A 84 -7.42 1.32 17.62
CA ILE A 84 -7.53 -0.14 17.54
C ILE A 84 -8.70 -0.67 18.36
N GLY A 85 -9.09 0.01 19.44
CA GLY A 85 -10.29 -0.29 20.21
C GLY A 85 -11.59 -0.27 19.39
N GLY A 86 -11.60 0.41 18.24
CA GLY A 86 -12.72 0.42 17.28
C GLY A 86 -12.84 -0.83 16.39
N PHE A 87 -11.90 -1.77 16.47
CA PHE A 87 -11.88 -3.00 15.66
C PHE A 87 -12.01 -4.30 16.50
N PRO A 88 -12.97 -4.41 17.43
CA PRO A 88 -13.21 -5.68 18.11
C PRO A 88 -13.72 -6.74 17.11
N PRO A 89 -13.47 -8.04 17.36
CA PRO A 89 -13.84 -9.12 16.43
C PRO A 89 -15.30 -9.09 15.97
N GLU A 90 -16.23 -8.67 16.83
CA GLU A 90 -17.66 -8.60 16.54
C GLU A 90 -18.00 -7.54 15.49
N ILE A 91 -17.30 -6.40 15.50
CA ILE A 91 -17.46 -5.34 14.49
C ILE A 91 -16.78 -5.77 13.19
N VAL A 92 -15.55 -6.26 13.29
CA VAL A 92 -14.77 -6.72 12.14
C VAL A 92 -15.47 -7.86 11.42
N SER A 93 -16.12 -8.77 12.15
CA SER A 93 -16.89 -9.86 11.56
C SER A 93 -18.03 -9.36 10.67
N LYS A 94 -18.78 -8.35 11.13
CA LYS A 94 -19.87 -7.74 10.34
C LYS A 94 -19.35 -7.06 9.08
N MET A 95 -18.21 -6.37 9.16
CA MET A 95 -17.60 -5.69 8.00
C MET A 95 -17.08 -6.71 6.98
N THR A 96 -16.36 -7.72 7.45
CA THR A 96 -15.55 -8.61 6.62
C THR A 96 -16.30 -9.85 6.13
N GLY A 97 -17.40 -10.22 6.78
CA GLY A 97 -18.09 -11.49 6.54
C GLY A 97 -17.40 -12.70 7.18
N ILE A 98 -16.26 -12.50 7.86
CA ILE A 98 -15.49 -13.58 8.50
C ILE A 98 -15.99 -13.77 9.93
N SER A 99 -16.15 -15.01 10.39
CA SER A 99 -16.63 -15.27 11.76
C SER A 99 -15.68 -14.73 12.84
N THR A 100 -16.23 -14.31 13.97
CA THR A 100 -15.44 -13.85 15.13
C THR A 100 -14.43 -14.90 15.60
N GLY A 101 -14.83 -16.18 15.59
CA GLY A 101 -13.97 -17.31 15.93
C GLY A 101 -12.77 -17.43 14.99
N THR A 102 -12.99 -17.31 13.69
CA THR A 102 -11.92 -17.31 12.69
C THR A 102 -10.96 -16.13 12.88
N ILE A 103 -11.47 -14.92 13.11
CA ILE A 103 -10.64 -13.72 13.35
C ILE A 103 -9.73 -13.94 14.58
N VAL A 104 -10.31 -14.42 15.69
CA VAL A 104 -9.55 -14.68 16.92
C VAL A 104 -8.53 -15.80 16.74
N ALA A 105 -8.88 -16.86 16.03
CA ALA A 105 -7.98 -17.97 15.72
C ALA A 105 -6.80 -17.49 14.85
N LEU A 106 -7.06 -16.75 13.77
CA LEU A 106 -6.02 -16.21 12.90
C LEU A 106 -5.05 -15.30 13.65
N ALA A 107 -5.55 -14.44 14.52
CA ALA A 107 -4.70 -13.55 15.31
C ALA A 107 -3.78 -14.31 16.27
N LYS A 108 -4.32 -15.32 16.97
CA LYS A 108 -3.56 -16.17 17.89
C LYS A 108 -2.53 -17.01 17.15
N ASP A 109 -2.92 -17.61 16.03
CA ASP A 109 -2.04 -18.40 15.19
C ASP A 109 -0.90 -17.56 14.63
N PHE A 110 -1.21 -16.36 14.12
CA PHE A 110 -0.22 -15.43 13.61
C PHE A 110 0.77 -15.03 14.71
N ALA A 111 0.30 -14.62 15.88
CA ALA A 111 1.18 -14.22 16.97
C ALA A 111 2.03 -15.37 17.55
N ARG A 112 1.55 -16.62 17.47
CA ARG A 112 2.26 -17.81 17.98
C ARG A 112 3.14 -18.49 16.96
N ALA A 113 3.04 -18.13 15.67
CA ALA A 113 3.87 -18.74 14.65
C ALA A 113 5.35 -18.43 14.92
N ARG A 114 6.23 -19.37 14.56
CA ARG A 114 7.68 -19.21 14.76
C ARG A 114 8.27 -18.08 13.90
N LYS A 115 7.72 -17.87 12.70
CA LYS A 115 8.16 -16.86 11.71
C LYS A 115 6.93 -16.27 11.00
N PRO A 116 6.12 -15.43 11.68
CA PRO A 116 4.88 -14.91 11.14
C PRO A 116 5.10 -13.81 10.11
N LEU A 117 4.57 -13.96 8.90
CA LEU A 117 4.68 -12.95 7.86
C LEU A 117 3.30 -12.61 7.31
N ALA A 118 2.95 -11.33 7.34
CA ALA A 118 1.77 -10.80 6.67
C ALA A 118 2.20 -9.93 5.48
N ILE A 119 1.57 -10.13 4.32
CA ILE A 119 1.83 -9.39 3.09
C ILE A 119 0.50 -8.79 2.63
N CYS A 120 0.52 -7.52 2.22
CA CYS A 120 -0.66 -6.75 1.81
C CYS A 120 -0.46 -6.16 0.42
N GLY A 121 -1.58 -5.74 -0.18
CA GLY A 121 -1.63 -5.21 -1.53
C GLY A 121 -2.10 -6.24 -2.56
N GLN A 122 -2.13 -5.81 -3.81
CA GLN A 122 -2.74 -6.57 -4.90
C GLN A 122 -1.69 -7.03 -5.91
N GLY A 123 -1.42 -8.34 -5.92
CA GLY A 123 -0.77 -9.04 -7.03
C GLY A 123 0.54 -8.41 -7.51
N GLN A 124 0.51 -7.84 -8.72
CA GLN A 124 1.68 -7.25 -9.39
C GLN A 124 1.99 -5.81 -8.95
N GLY A 125 1.26 -5.25 -7.97
CA GLY A 125 1.52 -3.91 -7.43
C GLY A 125 1.06 -2.72 -8.29
N HIS A 126 0.40 -2.97 -9.42
CA HIS A 126 -0.02 -1.91 -10.37
C HIS A 126 -1.34 -1.21 -9.98
N GLN A 127 -2.03 -1.67 -8.93
CA GLN A 127 -3.27 -1.08 -8.47
C GLN A 127 -3.01 -0.35 -7.15
N PRO A 128 -3.50 0.91 -6.98
CA PRO A 128 -3.41 1.61 -5.71
C PRO A 128 -4.04 0.77 -4.59
N GLY A 129 -3.27 0.48 -3.55
CA GLY A 129 -3.78 -0.20 -2.35
C GLY A 129 -4.20 0.79 -1.27
N SER A 130 -4.89 0.28 -0.25
CA SER A 130 -5.39 1.12 0.85
C SER A 130 -4.28 1.45 1.84
N LEU A 131 -4.05 2.73 2.12
CA LEU A 131 -3.11 3.15 3.17
C LEU A 131 -3.43 2.48 4.51
N GLN A 132 -4.71 2.31 4.82
CA GLN A 132 -5.15 1.66 6.06
C GLN A 132 -4.77 0.17 6.08
N GLU A 133 -4.88 -0.53 4.95
CA GLU A 133 -4.45 -1.92 4.81
C GLU A 133 -2.94 -2.05 5.01
N PHE A 134 -2.15 -1.22 4.32
CA PHE A 134 -0.69 -1.22 4.47
C PHE A 134 -0.28 -0.95 5.92
N LEU A 135 -0.85 0.07 6.56
CA LEU A 135 -0.57 0.38 7.96
C LEU A 135 -0.93 -0.78 8.89
N ALA A 136 -2.10 -1.39 8.72
CA ALA A 136 -2.55 -2.50 9.55
C ALA A 136 -1.63 -3.72 9.41
N VAL A 137 -1.27 -4.09 8.18
CA VAL A 137 -0.44 -5.26 7.91
C VAL A 137 1.02 -5.06 8.31
N HIS A 138 1.59 -3.87 8.08
CA HIS A 138 2.92 -3.56 8.62
C HIS A 138 2.92 -3.54 10.15
N THR A 139 1.83 -3.09 10.78
CA THR A 139 1.70 -3.15 12.23
C THR A 139 1.60 -4.59 12.73
N LEU A 140 0.93 -5.51 12.04
CA LEU A 140 0.94 -6.93 12.38
C LEU A 140 2.37 -7.47 12.44
N ASN A 141 3.17 -7.22 11.41
CA ASN A 141 4.57 -7.64 11.36
C ASN A 141 5.43 -6.98 12.44
N ALA A 142 5.19 -5.71 12.75
CA ALA A 142 5.87 -4.99 13.83
C ALA A 142 5.54 -5.58 15.21
N LEU A 143 4.27 -5.85 15.49
CA LEU A 143 3.83 -6.37 16.79
C LEU A 143 4.47 -7.72 17.12
N VAL A 144 4.67 -8.58 16.13
CA VAL A 144 5.33 -9.88 16.31
C VAL A 144 6.86 -9.80 16.19
N GLY A 145 7.41 -8.59 16.01
CA GLY A 145 8.85 -8.34 15.92
C GLY A 145 9.52 -8.93 14.68
N ASN A 146 8.78 -9.12 13.59
CA ASN A 146 9.28 -9.77 12.38
C ASN A 146 9.62 -8.75 11.26
N ILE A 147 10.11 -7.57 11.65
CA ILE A 147 10.70 -6.59 10.74
C ILE A 147 12.23 -6.73 10.78
N ASN A 148 12.86 -6.78 9.60
CA ASN A 148 14.29 -7.01 9.40
C ASN A 148 14.82 -8.31 10.02
N GLN A 149 13.94 -9.31 10.19
CA GLN A 149 14.29 -10.64 10.68
C GLN A 149 14.26 -11.68 9.55
N PRO A 150 15.02 -12.80 9.65
CA PRO A 150 14.97 -13.88 8.66
C PRO A 150 13.58 -14.52 8.53
N GLY A 151 12.94 -14.33 7.37
CA GLY A 151 11.57 -14.77 7.10
C GLY A 151 10.51 -13.71 7.41
N GLY A 152 10.93 -12.49 7.73
CA GLY A 152 10.06 -11.33 7.94
C GLY A 152 10.13 -10.30 6.82
N VAL A 153 9.46 -9.17 7.06
CA VAL A 153 9.48 -8.02 6.15
C VAL A 153 10.85 -7.37 6.23
N ARG A 154 11.45 -7.06 5.09
CA ARG A 154 12.71 -6.29 5.03
C ARG A 154 12.40 -4.85 4.63
N ALA A 155 12.87 -3.92 5.44
CA ALA A 155 12.97 -2.52 5.02
C ALA A 155 14.14 -2.43 4.05
N VAL A 156 13.84 -2.15 2.78
CA VAL A 156 14.85 -1.96 1.74
C VAL A 156 15.18 -0.46 1.72
N PRO A 157 16.42 -0.06 2.04
CA PRO A 157 16.82 1.34 1.91
C PRO A 157 16.83 1.75 0.44
N GLU A 158 16.78 3.06 0.17
CA GLU A 158 17.01 3.55 -1.19
C GLU A 158 18.41 3.12 -1.66
N PRO A 159 18.58 2.76 -2.94
CA PRO A 159 19.88 2.32 -3.43
C PRO A 159 20.92 3.44 -3.29
N ASP A 160 22.04 3.13 -2.65
CA ASP A 160 23.17 4.04 -2.40
C ASP A 160 24.21 4.06 -3.54
N TYR A 161 24.00 3.27 -4.59
CA TYR A 161 24.89 3.20 -5.76
C TYR A 161 24.52 4.19 -6.88
N ILE A 162 23.40 4.91 -6.73
CA ILE A 162 22.93 5.90 -7.71
C ILE A 162 23.29 7.29 -7.18
N ASP A 163 24.53 7.70 -7.41
CA ASP A 163 25.00 9.06 -7.13
C ASP A 163 24.78 9.94 -8.36
N TRP A 164 23.61 10.56 -8.46
CA TRP A 164 23.40 11.66 -9.40
C TRP A 164 24.16 12.90 -8.89
N PRO A 165 24.74 13.71 -9.80
CA PRO A 165 25.32 15.00 -9.39
C PRO A 165 24.24 15.86 -8.73
N GLU A 166 24.66 16.72 -7.79
CA GLU A 166 23.75 17.71 -7.22
C GLU A 166 23.12 18.53 -8.34
N LEU A 167 21.82 18.75 -8.24
CA LEU A 167 21.07 19.50 -9.24
C LEU A 167 21.46 20.98 -9.12
N GLU A 168 22.16 21.50 -10.12
CA GLU A 168 22.41 22.94 -10.22
C GLU A 168 21.10 23.66 -10.59
N MET A 169 20.49 24.31 -9.60
CA MET A 169 19.30 25.13 -9.81
C MET A 169 19.70 26.57 -10.15
N ASP A 170 19.20 27.09 -11.26
CA ASP A 170 19.21 28.52 -11.50
C ASP A 170 18.18 29.24 -10.61
N GLY A 171 18.13 30.57 -10.72
CA GLY A 171 17.19 31.38 -9.93
C GLY A 171 15.73 31.01 -10.16
N VAL A 172 15.36 30.71 -11.41
CA VAL A 172 13.98 30.37 -11.81
C VAL A 172 13.58 29.02 -11.22
N ALA A 173 14.43 28.00 -11.34
CA ALA A 173 14.20 26.68 -10.78
C ALA A 173 14.12 26.72 -9.25
N SER A 174 14.99 27.49 -8.60
CA SER A 174 14.99 27.65 -7.14
C SER A 174 13.69 28.31 -6.66
N GLU A 175 13.24 29.39 -7.30
CA GLU A 175 11.96 30.03 -6.96
C GLU A 175 10.76 29.10 -7.17
N GLY A 176 10.77 28.32 -8.25
CA GLY A 176 9.74 27.31 -8.53
C GLY A 176 9.67 26.20 -7.48
N MET A 177 10.82 25.70 -7.01
CA MET A 177 10.89 24.64 -6.00
C MET A 177 10.41 25.06 -4.61
N GLN A 178 10.34 26.37 -4.33
CA GLN A 178 9.76 26.90 -3.10
C GLN A 178 8.23 27.04 -3.17
N GLN A 179 7.63 26.89 -4.36
CA GLN A 179 6.19 26.93 -4.49
C GLN A 179 5.53 25.68 -3.88
N PRO A 180 4.31 25.80 -3.33
CA PRO A 180 3.56 24.64 -2.89
C PRO A 180 3.38 23.64 -4.03
N ARG A 181 3.63 22.37 -3.75
CA ARG A 181 3.41 21.31 -4.74
C ARG A 181 1.94 21.27 -5.17
N LEU A 182 1.71 21.21 -6.48
CA LEU A 182 0.37 21.10 -7.06
C LEU A 182 -0.42 19.90 -6.51
N ASP A 183 0.26 18.77 -6.33
CA ASP A 183 -0.33 17.55 -5.78
C ASP A 183 -0.58 17.63 -4.26
N GLY A 184 -0.01 18.62 -3.56
CA GLY A 184 -0.15 18.82 -2.13
C GLY A 184 0.58 17.79 -1.26
N ALA A 185 1.43 16.94 -1.83
CA ALA A 185 2.26 16.00 -1.08
C ALA A 185 3.20 16.77 -0.12
N GLY A 186 3.39 16.25 1.10
CA GLY A 186 4.18 16.92 2.15
C GLY A 186 3.47 18.10 2.85
N SER A 187 2.26 18.48 2.43
CA SER A 187 1.46 19.51 3.13
C SER A 187 0.90 18.99 4.47
N TYR A 188 0.34 19.89 5.29
CA TYR A 188 -0.37 19.53 6.54
C TYR A 188 -1.44 18.45 6.34
N ARG A 189 -2.13 18.45 5.20
CA ARG A 189 -3.16 17.45 4.87
C ARG A 189 -2.56 16.10 4.46
N TYR A 190 -1.37 16.10 3.87
CA TYR A 190 -0.71 14.91 3.32
C TYR A 190 0.77 14.80 3.74
N PRO A 191 1.06 14.79 5.05
CA PRO A 191 2.43 14.96 5.55
C PRO A 191 3.36 13.80 5.16
N ASN A 192 2.81 12.61 4.92
CA ASN A 192 3.56 11.39 4.63
C ASN A 192 3.40 10.90 3.18
N ALA A 193 2.72 11.67 2.32
CA ALA A 193 2.58 11.29 0.92
C ALA A 193 3.82 11.74 0.15
N ARG A 194 4.42 10.82 -0.63
CA ARG A 194 5.53 11.15 -1.52
C ARG A 194 5.03 11.77 -2.84
N TYR A 195 3.97 11.18 -3.40
CA TYR A 195 3.34 11.63 -4.66
C TYR A 195 1.83 11.42 -4.60
N LEU A 196 1.05 12.36 -5.14
CA LEU A 196 -0.41 12.27 -5.23
C LEU A 196 -0.91 12.54 -6.66
N LEU A 197 -0.39 11.78 -7.63
CA LEU A 197 -0.65 12.00 -9.07
C LEU A 197 -2.14 12.10 -9.44
N HIS A 198 -3.02 11.33 -8.77
CA HIS A 198 -4.47 11.38 -8.97
C HIS A 198 -5.10 12.77 -8.71
N ARG A 199 -4.38 13.69 -8.05
CA ARG A 199 -4.83 15.05 -7.79
C ARG A 199 -4.56 16.01 -8.95
N LEU A 200 -3.64 15.68 -9.87
CA LEU A 200 -3.33 16.55 -11.01
C LEU A 200 -4.59 16.90 -11.82
N PRO A 201 -5.43 15.92 -12.26
CA PRO A 201 -6.67 16.25 -12.95
C PRO A 201 -7.64 17.07 -12.10
N GLN A 202 -7.72 16.80 -10.80
CA GLN A 202 -8.61 17.52 -9.89
C GLN A 202 -8.25 19.00 -9.79
N VAL A 203 -6.96 19.31 -9.68
CA VAL A 203 -6.50 20.69 -9.52
C VAL A 203 -6.65 21.46 -10.84
N VAL A 204 -6.22 20.88 -11.96
CA VAL A 204 -6.32 21.52 -13.28
C VAL A 204 -7.77 21.78 -13.66
N ASN A 205 -8.65 20.78 -13.48
CA ASN A 205 -10.06 20.92 -13.85
C ASN A 205 -10.84 21.88 -12.93
N ALA A 206 -10.39 22.07 -11.68
CA ALA A 206 -11.06 22.97 -10.73
C ALA A 206 -10.69 24.45 -10.90
N SER A 207 -9.55 24.75 -11.54
CA SER A 207 -9.15 26.13 -11.85
C SER A 207 -9.85 26.63 -13.10
N ASP A 208 -10.10 27.93 -13.25
CA ASP A 208 -10.64 28.50 -14.51
C ASP A 208 -9.58 28.49 -15.62
N VAL A 209 -8.35 28.85 -15.28
CA VAL A 209 -7.15 28.78 -16.11
C VAL A 209 -6.26 27.66 -15.60
N SER A 210 -5.62 26.90 -16.49
CA SER A 210 -4.71 25.82 -16.06
C SER A 210 -3.58 26.40 -15.18
N PRO A 211 -3.34 25.84 -13.98
CA PRO A 211 -2.17 26.19 -13.17
C PRO A 211 -0.87 25.57 -13.70
N VAL A 212 -0.96 24.77 -14.76
CA VAL A 212 0.16 24.11 -15.44
C VAL A 212 0.17 24.56 -16.89
N GLU A 213 1.25 25.22 -17.30
CA GLU A 213 1.44 25.66 -18.69
C GLU A 213 2.07 24.57 -19.56
N VAL A 214 2.98 23.77 -18.98
CA VAL A 214 3.68 22.67 -19.66
C VAL A 214 3.67 21.43 -18.77
N LEU A 215 3.28 20.28 -19.34
CA LEU A 215 3.32 18.98 -18.69
C LEU A 215 4.23 18.01 -19.45
N PHE A 216 5.28 17.52 -18.79
CA PHE A 216 6.10 16.42 -19.29
C PHE A 216 5.64 15.10 -18.68
N VAL A 217 5.30 14.12 -19.51
CA VAL A 217 4.95 12.76 -19.09
C VAL A 217 6.01 11.80 -19.59
N ALA A 218 6.82 11.25 -18.69
CA ALA A 218 7.91 10.34 -19.04
C ALA A 218 7.67 8.94 -18.47
N GLY A 219 7.69 7.92 -19.34
CA GLY A 219 7.58 6.52 -18.94
C GLY A 219 6.28 6.16 -18.20
N ALA A 220 5.21 6.91 -18.44
CA ALA A 220 3.92 6.75 -17.79
C ALA A 220 2.77 6.94 -18.77
N ASN A 221 1.64 6.27 -18.52
CA ASN A 221 0.43 6.39 -19.32
C ASN A 221 -0.79 6.72 -18.43
N PRO A 222 -0.89 7.94 -17.86
CA PRO A 222 -2.02 8.35 -17.02
C PRO A 222 -3.38 8.30 -17.72
N GLY A 223 -3.43 8.48 -19.04
CA GLY A 223 -4.65 8.37 -19.86
C GLY A 223 -5.30 6.97 -19.80
N TYR A 224 -4.50 5.93 -19.52
CA TYR A 224 -4.97 4.56 -19.30
C TYR A 224 -4.96 4.13 -17.82
N SER A 225 -3.90 4.49 -17.09
CA SER A 225 -3.60 3.90 -15.78
C SER A 225 -4.32 4.55 -14.59
N LEU A 226 -4.77 5.80 -14.72
CA LEU A 226 -5.52 6.47 -13.67
C LEU A 226 -7.01 6.09 -13.71
N PRO A 227 -7.71 5.96 -12.57
CA PRO A 227 -9.07 5.42 -12.53
C PRO A 227 -10.14 6.28 -13.24
N ASP A 228 -9.93 7.60 -13.33
CA ASP A 228 -10.88 8.55 -13.94
C ASP A 228 -10.25 9.15 -15.20
N THR A 229 -10.24 8.35 -16.26
CA THR A 229 -9.61 8.68 -17.55
C THR A 229 -10.25 9.90 -18.21
N GLU A 230 -11.55 10.12 -18.00
CA GLU A 230 -12.28 11.29 -18.50
C GLU A 230 -11.81 12.58 -17.82
N SER A 231 -11.60 12.54 -16.49
CA SER A 231 -11.04 13.68 -15.77
C SER A 231 -9.60 13.97 -16.22
N VAL A 232 -8.79 12.93 -16.46
CA VAL A 232 -7.44 13.08 -17.02
C VAL A 232 -7.49 13.77 -18.38
N LYS A 233 -8.34 13.28 -19.29
CA LYS A 233 -8.52 13.87 -20.62
C LYS A 233 -8.87 15.36 -20.55
N LYS A 234 -9.87 15.73 -19.74
CA LYS A 234 -10.28 17.13 -19.55
C LYS A 234 -9.13 18.01 -19.02
N ALA A 235 -8.30 17.47 -18.14
CA ALA A 235 -7.16 18.20 -17.61
C ALA A 235 -6.09 18.41 -18.67
N PHE A 236 -5.80 17.38 -19.48
CA PHE A 236 -4.84 17.45 -20.58
C PHE A 236 -5.28 18.47 -21.64
N GLU A 237 -6.56 18.48 -22.02
CA GLU A 237 -7.14 19.48 -22.96
C GLU A 237 -7.01 20.93 -22.46
N LYS A 238 -6.92 21.13 -21.14
CA LYS A 238 -6.80 22.45 -20.51
C LYS A 238 -5.35 22.92 -20.39
N ILE A 239 -4.39 21.99 -20.35
CA ILE A 239 -2.96 22.30 -20.24
C ILE A 239 -2.48 22.77 -21.63
N PRO A 240 -1.89 23.97 -21.75
CA PRO A 240 -1.50 24.54 -23.04
C PRO A 240 -0.51 23.69 -23.85
N PHE A 241 0.39 22.97 -23.18
CA PHE A 241 1.39 22.14 -23.85
C PHE A 241 1.69 20.87 -23.07
N VAL A 242 1.48 19.72 -23.69
CA VAL A 242 1.76 18.41 -23.11
C VAL A 242 2.81 17.71 -23.97
N VAL A 243 3.78 17.07 -23.34
CA VAL A 243 4.85 16.33 -24.01
C VAL A 243 4.91 14.93 -23.44
N SER A 244 4.63 13.93 -24.28
CA SER A 244 4.74 12.51 -23.93
C SER A 244 6.06 11.93 -24.41
N PHE A 245 6.86 11.38 -23.48
CA PHE A 245 8.04 10.58 -23.79
C PHE A 245 7.69 9.09 -23.67
N SER A 246 6.97 8.59 -24.67
CA SER A 246 6.63 7.17 -24.82
C SER A 246 7.38 6.54 -26.00
N SER A 247 7.60 5.23 -25.92
CA SER A 247 8.20 4.46 -27.04
C SER A 247 7.15 4.04 -28.09
N TYR A 248 5.88 4.29 -27.84
CA TYR A 248 4.75 3.92 -28.71
C TYR A 248 3.61 4.94 -28.57
N MET A 249 2.70 4.95 -29.55
CA MET A 249 1.48 5.77 -29.49
C MET A 249 0.48 5.14 -28.53
N ASP A 250 0.54 5.56 -27.26
CA ASP A 250 -0.40 5.15 -26.21
C ASP A 250 -1.48 6.20 -25.94
N GLU A 251 -2.44 5.87 -25.08
CA GLU A 251 -3.58 6.74 -24.73
C GLU A 251 -3.14 8.10 -24.19
N THR A 252 -2.00 8.21 -23.53
CA THR A 252 -1.47 9.50 -23.06
C THR A 252 -0.82 10.28 -24.20
N THR A 253 -0.12 9.60 -25.09
CA THR A 253 0.50 10.22 -26.27
C THR A 253 -0.55 10.73 -27.25
N GLU A 254 -1.69 10.05 -27.37
CA GLU A 254 -2.85 10.54 -28.14
C GLU A 254 -3.50 11.80 -27.54
N LEU A 255 -3.33 12.03 -26.22
CA LEU A 255 -3.83 13.20 -25.52
C LEU A 255 -2.84 14.37 -25.48
N ALA A 256 -1.59 14.15 -25.91
CA ALA A 256 -0.50 15.12 -25.82
C ALA A 256 -0.41 16.04 -27.05
#